data_AF-A0A6C0GBK7-F1
#
_entry.id   AF-A0A6C0GBK7-F1
#
_cell.length_a   1.000
_cell.length_b   1.000
_cell.length_c   1.000
_cell.angle_alpha   90.00
_cell.angle_beta   90.00
_cell.angle_gamma   90.00
#
_symmetry.space_group_name_H-M   'P 1'
#
loop_
_entity.id
_entity.type
_entity.pdbx_description
1 polymer ?
#
loop_
_entity_poly.entity_id
_entity_poly.type
_entity_poly.pdbx_seq_one_letter_code
_entity_poly.pdbx_strand_id
1 'polypeptide(L)'
;MKKICKPGFVWMTICVIMGFSHFTQSQSHYTITQTKESKMTMAGTSTLHDWDMTTQIFTGNAQFGFNPGNDGLNTLQSLTFSLVAQNLKSGQKGLDKNAYKALKTDQFQNIDYKLLSARVSPQKENQFLIKTQGNLTIAGITKQVSMDVYCEINKDSTITCRGSDKLKMSDYKVKPPTFMMGAMKTGDAITLDFTMVYKKEAGI
;
A
#
# COMPACT_ATOMS: atom_id res chain seq x y z
N MET A 1 81.63 0.18 38.97
CA MET A 1 80.66 -0.90 38.64
C MET A 1 79.51 -0.87 39.64
N LYS A 2 78.29 -0.54 39.21
CA LYS A 2 77.00 -0.92 39.81
C LYS A 2 75.90 -0.45 38.85
N LYS A 3 75.30 -1.40 38.13
CA LYS A 3 74.16 -1.19 37.23
C LYS A 3 72.90 -1.01 38.08
N ILE A 4 72.12 0.04 37.82
CA ILE A 4 70.76 0.19 38.37
C ILE A 4 69.79 0.27 37.18
N CYS A 5 69.00 -0.79 37.03
CA CYS A 5 67.90 -0.92 36.07
C CYS A 5 66.76 0.02 36.46
N LYS A 6 66.23 0.82 35.52
CA LYS A 6 64.98 1.58 35.71
C LYS A 6 63.82 0.77 35.11
N PRO A 7 62.68 0.60 35.80
CA PRO A 7 61.52 -0.10 35.25
C PRO A 7 60.76 0.80 34.27
N GLY A 8 60.36 0.23 33.13
CA GLY A 8 59.58 0.89 32.09
C GLY A 8 58.15 1.15 32.53
N PHE A 9 57.71 2.40 32.41
CA PHE A 9 56.35 2.84 32.68
C PHE A 9 55.57 2.85 31.35
N VAL A 10 54.88 1.75 31.07
CA VAL A 10 54.01 1.60 29.89
C VAL A 10 52.70 2.36 30.16
N TRP A 11 52.47 3.49 29.47
CA TRP A 11 51.19 4.18 29.45
C TRP A 11 50.18 3.35 28.64
N MET A 12 49.29 2.64 29.33
CA MET A 12 48.14 1.99 28.72
C MET A 12 47.01 3.02 28.58
N THR A 13 46.86 3.58 27.39
CA THR A 13 45.75 4.49 27.05
C THR A 13 44.43 3.70 27.07
N ILE A 14 43.59 3.93 28.08
CA ILE A 14 42.21 3.47 28.11
C ILE A 14 41.41 4.27 27.07
N CYS A 15 41.09 3.65 25.93
CA CYS A 15 40.07 4.15 25.00
C CYS A 15 38.69 3.89 25.59
N VAL A 16 38.06 4.92 26.18
CA VAL A 16 36.63 4.90 26.52
C VAL A 16 35.84 4.94 25.21
N ILE A 17 35.41 3.78 24.72
CA ILE A 17 34.46 3.68 23.62
C ILE A 17 33.10 4.06 24.21
N MET A 18 32.70 5.33 24.09
CA MET A 18 31.31 5.74 24.30
C MET A 18 30.48 5.05 23.22
N GLY A 19 29.80 3.96 23.61
CA GLY A 19 28.87 3.26 22.74
C GLY A 19 27.77 4.22 22.30
N PHE A 20 27.68 4.48 21.00
CA PHE A 20 26.50 5.07 20.40
C PHE A 20 25.35 4.08 20.57
N SER A 21 24.46 4.36 21.51
CA SER A 21 23.18 3.65 21.62
C SER A 21 22.33 4.00 20.41
N HIS A 22 22.38 3.18 19.37
CA HIS A 22 21.43 3.24 18.27
C HIS A 22 20.06 2.84 18.82
N PHE A 23 19.18 3.82 19.02
CA PHE A 23 17.75 3.55 19.22
C PHE A 23 17.21 2.93 17.91
N THR A 24 17.04 1.61 17.90
CA THR A 24 16.36 0.93 16.82
C THR A 24 14.87 1.24 16.94
N GLN A 25 14.36 2.04 16.00
CA GLN A 25 12.92 2.26 15.89
C GLN A 25 12.28 0.92 15.48
N SER A 26 11.47 0.33 16.35
CA SER A 26 10.78 -0.93 16.06
C SER A 26 9.78 -0.71 14.92
N GLN A 27 10.07 -1.28 13.75
CA GLN A 27 9.15 -1.28 12.62
C GLN A 27 8.25 -2.51 12.76
N SER A 28 6.94 -2.29 12.69
CA SER A 28 5.97 -3.37 12.81
C SER A 28 5.45 -3.75 11.42
N HIS A 29 5.52 -5.03 11.10
CA HIS A 29 4.96 -5.58 9.87
C HIS A 29 3.47 -5.81 10.05
N TYR A 30 2.69 -5.44 9.03
CA TYR A 30 1.25 -5.58 9.00
C TYR A 30 0.82 -6.22 7.69
N THR A 31 -0.21 -7.06 7.75
CA THR A 31 -0.84 -7.67 6.59
C THR A 31 -2.32 -7.31 6.50
N ILE A 32 -2.83 -7.23 5.26
CA ILE A 32 -4.25 -7.06 5.03
C ILE A 32 -5.01 -8.30 5.51
N THR A 33 -6.04 -8.09 6.29
CA THR A 33 -6.97 -9.13 6.74
C THR A 33 -8.20 -9.18 5.83
N GLN A 34 -8.65 -10.39 5.47
CA GLN A 34 -9.84 -10.59 4.64
C GLN A 34 -11.11 -10.50 5.51
N THR A 35 -11.46 -9.29 5.94
CA THR A 35 -12.67 -9.01 6.70
C THR A 35 -13.78 -8.50 5.78
N LYS A 36 -15.02 -8.40 6.30
CA LYS A 36 -16.11 -7.77 5.55
C LYS A 36 -15.85 -6.28 5.24
N GLU A 37 -15.05 -5.63 6.06
CA GLU A 37 -14.69 -4.21 5.92
C GLU A 37 -13.59 -4.01 4.88
N SER A 38 -12.67 -4.96 4.74
CA SER A 38 -11.70 -4.96 3.66
C SER A 38 -12.40 -5.17 2.32
N LYS A 39 -12.61 -4.08 1.58
CA LYS A 39 -13.36 -4.05 0.34
C LYS A 39 -12.74 -3.06 -0.64
N MET A 40 -12.73 -3.43 -1.91
CA MET A 40 -12.41 -2.54 -3.02
C MET A 40 -13.56 -2.55 -4.02
N THR A 41 -13.93 -1.36 -4.50
CA THR A 41 -14.95 -1.16 -5.52
C THR A 41 -14.38 -0.30 -6.64
N MET A 42 -14.48 -0.79 -7.86
CA MET A 42 -14.11 -0.07 -9.08
C MET A 42 -15.40 0.29 -9.81
N ALA A 43 -15.65 1.58 -10.01
CA ALA A 43 -16.84 2.09 -10.67
C ALA A 43 -16.49 2.85 -11.96
N GLY A 44 -17.39 2.80 -12.93
CA GLY A 44 -17.27 3.54 -14.18
C GLY A 44 -18.60 3.77 -14.85
N THR A 45 -18.57 4.51 -15.95
CA THR A 45 -19.77 4.88 -16.70
C THR A 45 -19.87 4.12 -18.02
N SER A 46 -21.07 4.04 -18.59
CA SER A 46 -21.25 3.67 -19.99
C SER A 46 -22.43 4.43 -20.59
N THR A 47 -22.56 4.40 -21.91
CA THR A 47 -23.71 5.00 -22.61
C THR A 47 -25.05 4.36 -22.25
N LEU A 48 -25.06 3.14 -21.69
CA LEU A 48 -26.28 2.43 -21.30
C LEU A 48 -26.61 2.64 -19.81
N HIS A 49 -25.67 2.32 -18.93
CA HIS A 49 -25.78 2.49 -17.47
C HIS A 49 -24.39 2.54 -16.81
N ASP A 50 -24.32 3.09 -15.61
CA ASP A 50 -23.13 3.01 -14.77
C ASP A 50 -22.93 1.60 -14.25
N TRP A 51 -21.68 1.24 -13.98
CA TRP A 51 -21.31 -0.10 -13.54
C TRP A 51 -20.31 -0.03 -12.40
N ASP A 52 -20.32 -1.07 -11.58
CA ASP A 52 -19.31 -1.30 -10.56
C ASP A 52 -18.86 -2.76 -10.52
N MET A 53 -17.64 -2.97 -10.05
CA MET A 53 -17.07 -4.27 -9.73
C MET A 53 -16.46 -4.22 -8.34
N THR A 54 -16.74 -5.22 -7.53
CA THR A 54 -16.31 -5.27 -6.13
C THR A 54 -15.47 -6.51 -5.85
N THR A 55 -14.56 -6.41 -4.89
CA THR A 55 -13.82 -7.54 -4.34
C THR A 55 -13.51 -7.36 -2.86
N GLN A 56 -13.31 -8.49 -2.17
CA GLN A 56 -12.79 -8.57 -0.80
C GLN A 56 -11.58 -9.51 -0.73
N ILE A 57 -11.00 -9.88 -1.88
CA ILE A 57 -9.93 -10.88 -1.98
C ILE A 57 -8.71 -10.24 -2.64
N PHE A 58 -7.79 -9.79 -1.79
CA PHE A 58 -6.54 -9.14 -2.18
C PHE A 58 -5.51 -9.26 -1.06
N THR A 59 -4.23 -9.10 -1.38
CA THR A 59 -3.15 -9.18 -0.39
C THR A 59 -2.42 -7.85 -0.30
N GLY A 60 -1.78 -7.62 0.85
CA GLY A 60 -0.91 -6.48 1.01
C GLY A 60 -0.12 -6.55 2.30
N ASN A 61 1.09 -6.01 2.24
CA ASN A 61 2.01 -5.91 3.36
C ASN A 61 2.35 -4.44 3.57
N ALA A 62 2.45 -4.01 4.81
CA ALA A 62 2.85 -2.67 5.17
C ALA A 62 3.83 -2.70 6.35
N GLN A 63 4.77 -1.78 6.35
CA GLN A 63 5.64 -1.53 7.50
C GLN A 63 5.29 -0.15 8.04
N PHE A 64 4.59 -0.12 9.16
CA PHE A 64 4.22 1.11 9.86
C PHE A 64 5.21 1.37 11.00
N GLY A 65 5.60 2.64 11.15
CA GLY A 65 6.41 3.11 12.26
C GLY A 65 5.61 4.05 13.15
N PHE A 66 5.81 3.91 14.46
CA PHE A 66 5.07 4.64 15.48
C PHE A 66 6.00 5.54 16.30
N ASN A 67 5.41 6.58 16.90
CA ASN A 67 6.10 7.47 17.82
C ASN A 67 6.31 6.79 19.18
N PRO A 68 7.53 6.83 19.74
CA PRO A 68 7.77 6.34 21.09
C PRO A 68 6.89 7.10 22.11
N GLY A 69 6.14 6.37 22.93
CA GLY A 69 5.43 6.91 24.10
C GLY A 69 3.97 7.33 23.87
N ASN A 70 3.49 7.45 22.63
CA ASN A 70 2.06 7.71 22.36
C ASN A 70 1.44 6.81 21.28
N ASP A 71 2.21 5.86 20.73
CA ASP A 71 1.82 4.90 19.69
C ASP A 71 1.14 5.54 18.46
N GLY A 72 1.34 6.85 18.26
CA GLY A 72 0.82 7.57 17.11
C GLY A 72 1.57 7.17 15.85
N LEU A 73 0.84 6.94 14.76
CA LEU A 73 1.45 6.61 13.47
C LEU A 73 2.36 7.75 13.00
N ASN A 74 3.62 7.43 12.73
CA ASN A 74 4.66 8.38 12.34
C ASN A 74 5.06 8.20 10.87
N THR A 75 5.21 6.95 10.43
CA THR A 75 5.77 6.65 9.10
C THR A 75 5.08 5.44 8.47
N LEU A 76 5.07 5.42 7.13
CA LEU A 76 4.82 4.23 6.33
C LEU A 76 6.07 3.97 5.48
N GLN A 77 6.90 3.02 5.91
CA GLN A 77 8.21 2.74 5.31
C GLN A 77 8.08 1.98 3.98
N SER A 78 7.16 1.02 3.95
CA SER A 78 6.92 0.19 2.77
C SER A 78 5.46 -0.20 2.72
N LEU A 79 4.94 -0.34 1.50
CA LEU A 79 3.65 -0.94 1.25
C LEU A 79 3.70 -1.68 -0.09
N THR A 80 3.23 -2.91 -0.09
CA THR A 80 2.91 -3.68 -1.30
C THR A 80 1.45 -4.09 -1.24
N PHE A 81 0.80 -4.08 -2.39
CA PHE A 81 -0.57 -4.53 -2.56
C PHE A 81 -0.66 -5.32 -3.88
N SER A 82 -1.46 -6.38 -3.87
CA SER A 82 -1.74 -7.19 -5.06
C SER A 82 -3.19 -7.65 -5.07
N LEU A 83 -3.83 -7.48 -6.22
CA LEU A 83 -5.18 -7.96 -6.51
C LEU A 83 -5.14 -8.82 -7.77
N VAL A 84 -5.55 -10.09 -7.67
CA VAL A 84 -5.87 -10.87 -8.86
C VAL A 84 -7.10 -10.24 -9.51
N ALA A 85 -6.98 -9.68 -10.71
CA ALA A 85 -8.02 -8.87 -11.34
C ALA A 85 -9.34 -9.65 -11.55
N GLN A 86 -9.27 -10.97 -11.70
CA GLN A 86 -10.43 -11.84 -11.81
C GLN A 86 -11.25 -11.96 -10.51
N ASN A 87 -10.74 -11.49 -9.36
CA ASN A 87 -11.49 -11.41 -8.12
C ASN A 87 -12.45 -10.22 -8.07
N LEU A 88 -12.36 -9.28 -9.01
CA LEU A 88 -13.36 -8.22 -9.18
C LEU A 88 -14.63 -8.82 -9.78
N LYS A 89 -15.78 -8.61 -9.14
CA LYS A 89 -17.08 -9.13 -9.57
C LYS A 89 -18.12 -8.03 -9.62
N SER A 90 -18.87 -7.95 -10.72
CA SER A 90 -20.03 -7.05 -10.89
C SER A 90 -21.37 -7.71 -10.54
N GLY A 91 -21.38 -9.03 -10.35
CA GLY A 91 -22.63 -9.82 -10.33
C GLY A 91 -23.19 -10.13 -11.72
N GLN A 92 -22.63 -9.54 -12.79
CA GLN A 92 -23.01 -9.80 -14.18
C GLN A 92 -21.85 -10.47 -14.95
N LYS A 93 -21.98 -11.77 -15.24
CA LYS A 93 -20.92 -12.56 -15.91
C LYS A 93 -20.42 -11.95 -17.23
N GLY A 94 -21.31 -11.31 -17.99
CA GLY A 94 -20.96 -10.65 -19.25
C GLY A 94 -20.03 -9.45 -19.04
N LEU A 95 -20.35 -8.61 -18.06
CA LEU A 95 -19.52 -7.45 -17.69
C LEU A 95 -18.17 -7.90 -17.14
N ASP A 96 -18.16 -8.90 -16.26
CA ASP A 96 -16.93 -9.49 -15.70
C ASP A 96 -15.98 -9.96 -16.82
N LYS A 97 -16.50 -10.75 -17.78
CA LYS A 97 -15.72 -11.24 -18.91
C LYS A 97 -15.13 -10.11 -19.76
N ASN A 98 -15.90 -9.06 -19.99
CA ASN A 98 -15.44 -7.91 -20.77
C ASN A 98 -14.33 -7.13 -20.04
N ALA A 99 -14.49 -6.93 -18.72
CA ALA A 99 -13.47 -6.29 -17.89
C ALA A 99 -12.16 -7.10 -17.89
N TYR A 100 -12.23 -8.42 -17.71
CA TYR A 100 -11.04 -9.28 -17.69
C TYR A 100 -10.32 -9.29 -19.04
N LYS A 101 -11.07 -9.30 -20.15
CA LYS A 101 -10.50 -9.17 -21.49
C LYS A 101 -9.81 -7.82 -21.68
N ALA A 102 -10.43 -6.73 -21.23
CA ALA A 102 -9.86 -5.39 -21.33
C ALA A 102 -8.56 -5.25 -20.51
N LEU A 103 -8.54 -5.85 -19.31
CA LEU A 103 -7.39 -5.90 -18.41
C LEU A 103 -6.32 -6.93 -18.83
N LYS A 104 -6.58 -7.73 -19.88
CA LYS A 104 -5.69 -8.78 -20.39
C LYS A 104 -5.28 -9.78 -19.30
N THR A 105 -6.24 -10.25 -18.50
CA THR A 105 -5.95 -11.11 -17.32
C THR A 105 -5.26 -12.43 -17.66
N ASP A 106 -5.38 -12.90 -18.90
CA ASP A 106 -4.70 -14.11 -19.37
C ASP A 106 -3.17 -13.91 -19.47
N GLN A 107 -2.71 -12.67 -19.62
CA GLN A 107 -1.29 -12.29 -19.69
C GLN A 107 -0.81 -11.62 -18.39
N PHE A 108 -1.66 -10.77 -17.80
CA PHE A 108 -1.35 -9.98 -16.62
C PHE A 108 -2.45 -10.20 -15.57
N GLN A 109 -2.22 -11.16 -14.68
CA GLN A 109 -3.24 -11.60 -13.72
C GLN A 109 -3.50 -10.56 -12.62
N ASN A 110 -2.46 -9.83 -12.23
CA ASN A 110 -2.50 -8.97 -11.05
C ASN A 110 -2.56 -7.49 -11.40
N ILE A 111 -3.23 -6.75 -10.54
CA ILE A 111 -3.10 -5.31 -10.36
C ILE A 111 -2.25 -5.11 -9.10
N ASP A 112 -1.11 -4.45 -9.24
CA ASP A 112 -0.12 -4.34 -8.17
C ASP A 112 0.16 -2.86 -7.84
N TYR A 113 0.34 -2.57 -6.55
CA TYR A 113 0.83 -1.28 -6.08
C TYR A 113 2.05 -1.46 -5.20
N LYS A 114 3.10 -0.67 -5.45
CA LYS A 114 4.32 -0.62 -4.64
C LYS A 114 4.62 0.82 -4.24
N LEU A 115 4.72 1.06 -2.95
CA LEU A 115 5.07 2.37 -2.40
C LEU A 115 6.48 2.80 -2.82
N LEU A 116 6.61 4.08 -3.16
CA LEU A 116 7.90 4.76 -3.34
C LEU A 116 8.19 5.71 -2.17
N SER A 117 7.18 6.48 -1.75
CA SER A 117 7.29 7.37 -0.59
C SER A 117 5.92 7.62 0.05
N ALA A 118 5.94 8.03 1.31
CA ALA A 118 4.76 8.43 2.04
C ALA A 118 5.06 9.61 2.98
N ARG A 119 4.07 10.49 3.15
CA ARG A 119 4.05 11.52 4.19
C ARG A 119 2.83 11.28 5.08
N VAL A 120 3.08 11.01 6.36
CA VAL A 120 2.03 10.85 7.37
C VAL A 120 1.77 12.19 8.05
N SER A 121 0.51 12.51 8.32
CA SER A 121 0.12 13.71 9.04
C SER A 121 -1.06 13.39 9.96
N PRO A 122 -0.97 13.68 11.28
CA PRO A 122 -2.09 13.48 12.19
C PRO A 122 -3.26 14.40 11.79
N GLN A 123 -4.48 13.92 12.01
CA GLN A 123 -5.72 14.66 11.76
C GLN A 123 -6.49 14.85 13.07
N LYS A 124 -6.69 13.76 13.81
CA LYS A 124 -7.30 13.69 15.14
C LYS A 124 -6.61 12.58 15.93
N GLU A 125 -7.02 12.38 17.18
CA GLU A 125 -6.59 11.22 17.96
C GLU A 125 -6.82 9.94 17.15
N ASN A 126 -5.76 9.13 16.99
CA ASN A 126 -5.73 7.88 16.23
C ASN A 126 -6.10 7.98 14.74
N GLN A 127 -6.27 9.18 14.16
CA GLN A 127 -6.63 9.38 12.75
C GLN A 127 -5.53 10.15 12.01
N PHE A 128 -5.14 9.63 10.85
CA PHE A 128 -3.98 10.10 10.08
C PHE A 128 -4.33 10.22 8.60
N LEU A 129 -3.79 11.24 7.94
CA LEU A 129 -3.71 11.31 6.49
C LEU A 129 -2.32 10.83 6.05
N ILE A 130 -2.28 9.84 5.17
CA ILE A 130 -1.06 9.37 4.52
C ILE A 130 -1.13 9.76 3.06
N LYS A 131 -0.31 10.73 2.66
CA LYS A 131 -0.10 11.06 1.25
C LYS A 131 0.93 10.12 0.68
N THR A 132 0.52 9.20 -0.18
CA THR A 132 1.40 8.20 -0.78
C THR A 132 1.79 8.59 -2.19
N GLN A 133 2.97 8.15 -2.61
CA GLN A 133 3.38 8.11 -3.99
C GLN A 133 3.93 6.71 -4.27
N GLY A 134 3.45 6.07 -5.33
CA GLY A 134 3.81 4.69 -5.62
C GLY A 134 3.60 4.29 -7.08
N ASN A 135 4.11 3.13 -7.42
CA ASN A 135 3.98 2.52 -8.73
C ASN A 135 2.73 1.62 -8.75
N LEU A 136 1.73 2.01 -9.51
CA LEU A 136 0.54 1.22 -9.81
C LEU A 136 0.72 0.53 -11.18
N THR A 137 0.60 -0.79 -11.21
CA THR A 137 0.70 -1.60 -12.42
C THR A 137 -0.65 -2.20 -12.76
N ILE A 138 -1.14 -1.92 -13.96
CA ILE A 138 -2.41 -2.44 -14.50
C ILE A 138 -2.17 -2.91 -15.93
N ALA A 139 -2.61 -4.14 -16.26
CA ALA A 139 -2.48 -4.72 -17.60
C ALA A 139 -1.03 -4.66 -18.16
N GLY A 140 -0.04 -4.84 -17.28
CA GLY A 140 1.39 -4.81 -17.61
C GLY A 140 1.99 -3.40 -17.78
N ILE A 141 1.22 -2.33 -17.57
CA ILE A 141 1.70 -0.95 -17.64
C ILE A 141 1.83 -0.37 -16.24
N THR A 142 3.01 0.14 -15.90
CA THR A 142 3.26 0.80 -14.61
C THR A 142 3.20 2.31 -14.75
N LYS A 143 2.50 2.97 -13.82
CA LYS A 143 2.44 4.42 -13.67
C LYS A 143 2.67 4.81 -12.23
N GLN A 144 3.36 5.93 -12.05
CA GLN A 144 3.49 6.55 -10.74
C GLN A 144 2.22 7.34 -10.43
N VAL A 145 1.59 7.03 -9.31
CA VAL A 145 0.34 7.65 -8.85
C VAL A 145 0.55 8.22 -7.45
N SER A 146 -0.23 9.24 -7.10
CA SER A 146 -0.24 9.83 -5.75
C SER A 146 -1.65 9.74 -5.18
N MET A 147 -1.78 9.27 -3.94
CA MET A 147 -3.08 9.06 -3.30
C MET A 147 -3.10 9.69 -1.91
N ASP A 148 -4.25 10.24 -1.55
CA ASP A 148 -4.54 10.65 -0.18
C ASP A 148 -5.30 9.50 0.50
N VAL A 149 -4.69 8.90 1.54
CA VAL A 149 -5.22 7.74 2.26
C VAL A 149 -5.47 8.09 3.72
N TYR A 150 -6.70 7.92 4.18
CA TYR A 150 -7.11 8.20 5.55
C TYR A 150 -7.06 6.92 6.38
N CYS A 151 -6.18 6.89 7.38
CA CYS A 151 -5.97 5.72 8.23
C CYS A 151 -6.38 6.00 9.69
N GLU A 152 -6.93 4.98 10.34
CA GLU A 152 -7.34 5.01 11.74
C GLU A 152 -6.73 3.82 12.48
N ILE A 153 -6.10 4.07 13.63
CA ILE A 153 -5.64 3.01 14.54
C ILE A 153 -6.82 2.61 15.42
N ASN A 154 -7.25 1.35 15.32
CA ASN A 154 -8.39 0.81 16.06
C ASN A 154 -7.97 0.33 17.46
N LYS A 155 -8.96 0.14 18.35
CA LYS A 155 -8.75 -0.35 19.72
C LYS A 155 -8.06 -1.71 19.81
N ASP A 156 -8.23 -2.56 18.78
CA ASP A 156 -7.61 -3.87 18.68
C ASP A 156 -6.23 -3.85 18.00
N SER A 157 -5.65 -2.65 17.84
CA SER A 157 -4.35 -2.40 17.17
C SER A 157 -4.33 -2.71 15.67
N THR A 158 -5.48 -2.97 15.04
CA THR A 158 -5.57 -2.96 13.57
C THR A 158 -5.54 -1.52 13.06
N ILE A 159 -5.19 -1.35 11.78
CA ILE A 159 -5.20 -0.05 11.11
C ILE A 159 -6.15 -0.13 9.93
N THR A 160 -7.20 0.68 9.95
CA THR A 160 -8.15 0.77 8.83
C THR A 160 -7.79 1.96 7.95
N CYS A 161 -7.41 1.71 6.71
CA CYS A 161 -7.04 2.73 5.73
C CYS A 161 -8.08 2.80 4.61
N ARG A 162 -8.52 4.02 4.27
CA ARG A 162 -9.55 4.32 3.28
C ARG A 162 -9.04 5.31 2.25
N GLY A 163 -9.38 5.10 0.99
CA GLY A 163 -9.00 6.01 -0.09
C GLY A 163 -9.95 5.89 -1.28
N SER A 164 -9.88 6.92 -2.12
CA SER A 164 -10.58 6.99 -3.39
C SER A 164 -9.62 7.60 -4.42
N ASP A 165 -9.48 6.97 -5.58
CA ASP A 165 -8.65 7.48 -6.66
C ASP A 165 -9.40 7.45 -7.99
N LYS A 166 -9.12 8.44 -8.84
CA LYS A 166 -9.70 8.55 -10.18
C LYS A 166 -8.63 8.23 -11.21
N LEU A 167 -8.86 7.15 -11.95
CA LEU A 167 -7.93 6.66 -12.97
C LEU A 167 -8.55 6.78 -14.35
N LYS A 168 -7.72 6.72 -15.40
CA LYS A 168 -8.18 6.53 -16.77
C LYS A 168 -7.65 5.21 -17.32
N MET A 169 -8.50 4.45 -18.00
CA MET A 169 -8.08 3.22 -18.67
C MET A 169 -6.98 3.49 -19.72
N SER A 170 -7.12 4.60 -20.45
CA SER A 170 -6.16 5.02 -21.47
C SER A 170 -4.74 5.25 -20.95
N ASP A 171 -4.55 5.69 -19.69
CA ASP A 171 -3.23 5.87 -19.08
C ASP A 171 -2.44 4.55 -18.99
N TYR A 172 -3.17 3.44 -18.87
CA TYR A 172 -2.63 2.08 -18.80
C TYR A 172 -2.72 1.33 -20.14
N LYS A 173 -3.00 2.05 -21.24
CA LYS A 173 -3.23 1.47 -22.57
C LYS A 173 -4.33 0.41 -22.61
N VAL A 174 -5.25 0.48 -21.65
CA VAL A 174 -6.50 -0.29 -21.66
C VAL A 174 -7.48 0.50 -22.51
N LYS A 175 -7.99 -0.11 -23.58
CA LYS A 175 -9.01 0.53 -24.42
C LYS A 175 -10.37 0.35 -23.74
N PRO A 176 -11.13 1.43 -23.47
CA PRO A 176 -12.49 1.30 -22.96
C PRO A 176 -13.32 0.39 -23.88
N PRO A 177 -14.03 -0.62 -23.34
CA PRO A 177 -14.84 -1.51 -24.15
C PRO A 177 -15.90 -0.78 -24.99
N THR A 178 -16.13 -1.29 -26.19
CA THR A 178 -17.18 -0.83 -27.09
C THR A 178 -17.97 -2.02 -27.61
N PHE A 179 -19.28 -1.86 -27.73
CA PHE A 179 -20.21 -2.90 -28.19
C PHE A 179 -21.10 -2.36 -29.30
N MET A 180 -21.78 -3.27 -30.03
CA MET A 180 -22.70 -2.93 -31.11
C MET A 180 -22.08 -1.96 -32.14
N MET A 181 -20.88 -2.28 -32.63
CA MET A 181 -20.12 -1.44 -33.59
C MET A 181 -19.90 0.01 -33.10
N GLY A 182 -19.84 0.23 -31.78
CA GLY A 182 -19.59 1.53 -31.17
C GLY A 182 -20.82 2.27 -30.67
N ALA A 183 -22.04 1.73 -30.89
CA ALA A 183 -23.27 2.31 -30.35
C ALA A 183 -23.32 2.29 -28.82
N MET A 184 -22.62 1.34 -28.18
CA MET A 184 -22.42 1.33 -26.72
C MET A 184 -20.94 1.45 -26.37
N LYS A 185 -20.61 2.34 -25.43
CA LYS A 185 -19.23 2.62 -25.04
C LYS A 185 -19.09 2.83 -23.54
N THR A 186 -18.03 2.25 -22.99
CA THR A 186 -17.59 2.51 -21.61
C THR A 186 -16.83 3.83 -21.55
N GLY A 187 -17.09 4.64 -20.52
CA GLY A 187 -16.32 5.85 -20.23
C GLY A 187 -14.86 5.50 -19.90
N ASP A 188 -13.93 6.41 -20.19
CA ASP A 188 -12.50 6.18 -19.95
C ASP A 188 -12.11 6.34 -18.48
N ALA A 189 -12.81 7.20 -17.76
CA ALA A 189 -12.60 7.44 -16.34
C ALA A 189 -13.22 6.33 -15.49
N ILE A 190 -12.46 5.90 -14.48
CA ILE A 190 -12.90 4.97 -13.45
C ILE A 190 -12.58 5.55 -12.07
N THR A 191 -13.42 5.25 -11.09
CA THR A 191 -13.17 5.55 -9.68
C THR A 191 -12.85 4.25 -8.95
N LEU A 192 -11.80 4.27 -8.14
CA LEU A 192 -11.40 3.17 -7.29
C LEU A 192 -11.57 3.59 -5.84
N ASP A 193 -12.56 3.02 -5.17
CA ASP A 193 -12.77 3.19 -3.74
C ASP A 193 -12.26 1.96 -2.99
N PHE A 194 -11.53 2.16 -1.90
CA PHE A 194 -11.00 1.06 -1.11
C PHE A 194 -11.04 1.31 0.39
N THR A 195 -11.25 0.23 1.13
CA THR A 195 -11.04 0.12 2.58
C THR A 195 -10.18 -1.11 2.82
N MET A 196 -9.08 -0.93 3.56
CA MET A 196 -8.09 -1.97 3.84
C MET A 196 -7.87 -2.04 5.35
N VAL A 197 -8.09 -3.21 5.95
CA VAL A 197 -7.81 -3.45 7.38
C VAL A 197 -6.51 -4.22 7.53
N TYR A 198 -5.49 -3.54 8.07
CA TYR A 198 -4.18 -4.08 8.35
C TYR A 198 -4.09 -4.59 9.78
N LYS A 199 -3.61 -5.83 9.96
CA LYS A 199 -3.33 -6.41 11.28
C LYS A 199 -1.83 -6.63 11.44
N LYS A 200 -1.33 -6.29 12.63
CA LYS A 200 0.07 -6.52 12.98
C LYS A 200 0.39 -8.02 12.91
N GLU A 201 1.47 -8.37 12.24
CA GLU A 201 2.00 -9.72 12.28
C GLU A 201 2.53 -10.01 13.68
N ALA A 202 2.22 -11.19 14.21
CA ALA A 202 2.81 -11.63 15.46
C ALA A 202 4.33 -11.73 15.25
N GLY A 203 5.11 -11.00 16.05
CA GLY A 203 6.56 -11.10 15.99
C GLY A 203 6.99 -12.55 16.26
N ILE A 204 7.95 -13.03 15.47
CA ILE A 204 8.75 -14.22 15.82
C ILE A 204 9.74 -13.81 16.91
#